data_AF-A0AAX6GT13-F1
#
_entry.id   AF-A0AAX6GT13-F1
#
_cell.length_a   1.000
_cell.length_b   1.000
_cell.length_c   1.000
_cell.angle_alpha   90.00
_cell.angle_beta   90.00
_cell.angle_gamma   90.00
#
_symmetry.space_group_name_H-M   'P 1'
#
loop_
_entity.id
_entity.type
_entity.pdbx_description
1 polymer ?
#
loop_
_entity_poly.entity_id
_entity_poly.type
_entity_poly.pdbx_seq_one_letter_code
_entity_poly.pdbx_strand_id
1 'polypeptide(L)'
;MAATRMLMKMKTKLPAANMSPFVAAAIRRSSASASTEAAKEYEEYRRSLYGEVTHKAVLVDAVGTLVVPAQPMAQVYKTIGEKYGVEYSEEEILDRYRWAYEQPWGRSRLRYVDDGRPFWQFIVSSSTGCSDPVYFEELYNYYTTDKAWRLCDPDAENVFKALRKSGVKSAVVSNFDTRLRPLLQALKCDNGLMQLRCQLRYIAISVYVAAENQSHHLSESM
;
A
#
# COMPACT_ATOMS: atom_id res chain seq x y z
N MET A 1 5.92 15.75 -10.54
CA MET A 1 5.84 15.11 -9.21
C MET A 1 4.52 14.35 -9.06
N ALA A 2 4.40 13.20 -9.72
CA ALA A 2 3.20 12.36 -9.67
C ALA A 2 3.59 10.90 -9.93
N ALA A 3 3.79 10.12 -8.87
CA ALA A 3 4.02 8.68 -8.98
C ALA A 3 3.43 7.92 -7.77
N THR A 4 2.28 8.34 -7.25
CA THR A 4 1.62 7.68 -6.09
C THR A 4 0.15 7.34 -6.34
N ARG A 5 -0.26 7.10 -7.59
CA ARG A 5 -1.60 6.58 -7.88
C ARG A 5 -1.56 5.62 -9.08
N MET A 6 -1.28 4.35 -8.82
CA MET A 6 -1.58 3.26 -9.75
C MET A 6 -2.09 2.04 -8.97
N LEU A 7 -3.27 2.20 -8.37
CA LEU A 7 -4.22 1.09 -8.26
C LEU A 7 -5.20 1.25 -9.41
N MET A 8 -5.25 0.24 -10.28
CA MET A 8 -6.11 0.18 -11.47
C MET A 8 -7.57 0.44 -11.09
N LYS A 9 -8.11 1.59 -11.51
CA LYS A 9 -9.53 1.69 -11.86
C LYS A 9 -9.66 1.27 -13.31
N MET A 10 -10.17 0.07 -13.56
CA MET A 10 -10.77 -0.27 -14.85
C MET A 10 -11.94 0.70 -15.08
N LYS A 11 -11.72 1.75 -15.87
CA LYS A 11 -12.79 2.55 -16.45
C LYS A 11 -13.07 2.00 -17.83
N THR A 12 -14.19 1.29 -17.96
CA THR A 12 -14.88 1.13 -19.25
C THR A 12 -15.22 2.52 -19.78
N LYS A 13 -14.53 2.96 -20.84
CA LYS A 13 -14.85 4.20 -21.57
C LYS A 13 -16.09 3.95 -22.43
N LEU A 14 -17.19 4.66 -22.13
CA LEU A 14 -18.15 5.09 -23.14
C LEU A 14 -17.78 6.53 -23.55
N PRO A 15 -17.83 6.90 -24.85
CA PRO A 15 -17.34 8.19 -25.31
C PRO A 15 -18.31 9.32 -24.93
N ALA A 16 -17.78 10.33 -24.23
CA ALA A 16 -18.47 11.58 -23.92
C ALA A 16 -18.28 12.56 -25.08
N ALA A 17 -19.25 12.59 -25.99
CA ALA A 17 -19.49 13.76 -26.84
C ALA A 17 -20.93 14.20 -26.59
N ASN A 18 -21.10 15.47 -26.17
CA ASN A 18 -22.35 16.16 -25.84
C ASN A 18 -22.89 16.02 -24.41
N MET A 19 -22.19 16.59 -23.42
CA MET A 19 -22.78 16.85 -22.08
C MET A 19 -22.85 18.35 -21.80
N SER A 20 -24.07 18.83 -21.52
CA SER A 20 -24.39 20.23 -21.20
C SER A 20 -23.67 20.73 -19.94
N PRO A 21 -23.30 22.03 -19.85
CA PRO A 21 -22.65 22.63 -18.69
C PRO A 21 -23.40 22.41 -17.36
N PHE A 22 -24.72 22.18 -17.41
CA PHE A 22 -25.53 21.85 -16.23
C PHE A 22 -25.22 20.47 -15.64
N VAL A 23 -24.90 19.48 -16.48
CA VAL A 23 -24.61 18.10 -16.03
C VAL A 23 -23.21 17.99 -15.43
N ALA A 24 -22.25 18.76 -15.95
CA ALA A 24 -20.91 18.88 -15.37
C ALA A 24 -20.94 19.50 -13.95
N ALA A 25 -21.85 20.45 -13.69
CA ALA A 25 -22.04 21.06 -12.38
C ALA A 25 -22.75 20.12 -11.39
N ALA A 26 -23.70 19.31 -11.85
CA ALA A 26 -24.38 18.29 -11.03
C ALA A 26 -23.42 17.15 -10.61
N ILE A 27 -22.53 16.70 -11.51
CA ILE A 27 -21.53 15.67 -11.21
C ILE A 27 -20.48 16.18 -10.21
N ARG A 28 -20.10 17.48 -10.28
CA ARG A 28 -19.17 18.09 -9.31
C ARG A 28 -19.76 18.31 -7.92
N ARG A 29 -21.08 18.47 -7.78
CA ARG A 29 -21.75 18.62 -6.48
C ARG A 29 -22.12 17.30 -5.80
N SER A 30 -22.16 16.19 -6.54
CA SER A 30 -22.69 14.91 -6.04
C SER A 30 -21.66 13.96 -5.42
N SER A 31 -20.37 14.05 -5.74
CA SER A 31 -19.42 12.99 -5.35
C SER A 31 -18.80 13.11 -3.95
N ALA A 32 -18.87 14.29 -3.32
CA ALA A 32 -18.29 14.51 -1.99
C ALA A 32 -19.32 14.40 -0.86
N SER A 33 -20.57 14.82 -1.09
CA SER A 33 -21.64 14.71 -0.09
C SER A 33 -22.26 13.30 -0.04
N ALA A 34 -22.33 12.60 -1.19
CA ALA A 34 -22.89 11.25 -1.23
C ALA A 34 -22.00 10.21 -0.52
N SER A 35 -20.68 10.43 -0.48
CA SER A 35 -19.75 9.55 0.25
C SER A 35 -19.79 9.75 1.75
N THR A 36 -20.04 10.97 2.22
CA THR A 36 -20.16 11.29 3.65
C THR A 36 -21.50 10.83 4.21
N GLU A 37 -22.58 10.97 3.46
CA GLU A 37 -23.90 10.52 3.90
C GLU A 37 -24.00 8.99 3.95
N ALA A 38 -23.47 8.29 2.95
CA ALA A 38 -23.40 6.81 2.96
C ALA A 38 -22.50 6.27 4.08
N ALA A 39 -21.42 6.98 4.42
CA ALA A 39 -20.55 6.62 5.55
C ALA A 39 -21.27 6.82 6.89
N LYS A 40 -22.00 7.93 7.04
CA LYS A 40 -22.82 8.20 8.24
C LYS A 40 -23.94 7.19 8.42
N GLU A 41 -24.70 6.87 7.37
CA GLU A 41 -25.74 5.84 7.43
C GLU A 41 -25.16 4.46 7.82
N TYR A 42 -24.00 4.10 7.28
CA TYR A 42 -23.31 2.86 7.64
C TYR A 42 -22.83 2.87 9.10
N GLU A 43 -22.33 4.00 9.59
CA GLU A 43 -21.94 4.17 11.00
C GLU A 43 -23.14 4.08 11.94
N GLU A 44 -24.26 4.72 11.62
CA GLU A 44 -25.50 4.67 12.39
C GLU A 44 -26.13 3.28 12.38
N TYR A 45 -26.12 2.59 11.23
CA TYR A 45 -26.54 1.20 11.12
C TYR A 45 -25.70 0.26 11.99
N ARG A 46 -24.37 0.41 11.97
CA ARG A 46 -23.50 -0.37 12.87
C ARG A 46 -23.73 -0.01 14.33
N ARG A 47 -24.00 1.26 14.63
CA ARG A 47 -24.26 1.74 15.99
C ARG A 47 -25.58 1.20 16.54
N SER A 48 -26.61 1.08 15.69
CA SER A 48 -27.89 0.49 16.08
C SER A 48 -27.79 -1.02 16.32
N LEU A 49 -26.90 -1.73 15.61
CA LEU A 49 -26.65 -3.16 15.81
C LEU A 49 -25.74 -3.47 17.01
N TYR A 50 -24.71 -2.64 17.25
CA TYR A 50 -23.60 -2.98 18.16
C TYR A 50 -23.33 -1.96 19.28
N GLY A 51 -24.13 -0.87 19.38
CA GLY A 51 -23.88 0.25 20.30
C GLY A 51 -22.80 1.21 19.79
N GLU A 52 -22.25 2.09 20.65
CA GLU A 52 -21.07 2.89 20.28
C GLU A 52 -19.94 2.00 19.70
N VAL A 53 -19.15 2.54 18.78
CA VAL A 53 -18.17 1.76 18.01
C VAL A 53 -17.15 1.08 18.96
N THR A 54 -17.35 -0.22 19.20
CA THR A 54 -16.73 -1.05 20.25
C THR A 54 -15.66 -2.01 19.71
N HIS A 55 -14.97 -1.65 18.61
CA HIS A 55 -14.04 -2.57 17.96
C HIS A 55 -12.94 -3.03 18.93
N LYS A 56 -12.86 -4.34 19.16
CA LYS A 56 -11.84 -4.96 20.02
C LYS A 56 -10.50 -5.18 19.30
N ALA A 57 -10.49 -5.09 17.98
CA ALA A 57 -9.28 -5.22 17.18
C ALA A 57 -9.32 -4.41 15.88
N VAL A 58 -8.14 -4.05 15.38
CA VAL A 58 -7.87 -3.42 14.08
C VAL A 58 -6.80 -4.24 13.36
N LEU A 59 -7.05 -4.55 12.08
CA LEU A 59 -6.11 -5.23 11.20
C LEU A 59 -5.67 -4.26 10.12
N VAL A 60 -4.36 -4.17 9.88
CA VAL A 60 -3.74 -3.15 9.04
C VAL A 60 -2.93 -3.82 7.94
N ASP A 61 -3.11 -3.40 6.69
CA ASP A 61 -2.22 -3.84 5.62
C ASP A 61 -0.85 -3.15 5.73
N ALA A 62 0.19 -3.73 5.16
CA ALA A 62 1.53 -3.17 5.20
C ALA A 62 1.72 -2.11 4.10
N VAL A 63 1.87 -2.55 2.84
CA VAL A 63 2.29 -1.67 1.75
C VAL A 63 1.11 -0.84 1.22
N GLY A 64 1.30 0.47 1.11
CA GLY A 64 0.25 1.41 0.71
C GLY A 64 -0.68 1.82 1.84
N THR A 65 -0.51 1.25 3.04
CA THR A 65 -1.27 1.62 4.25
C THR A 65 -0.33 2.08 5.36
N LEU A 66 0.53 1.19 5.87
CA LEU A 66 1.51 1.53 6.91
C LEU A 66 2.80 2.08 6.31
N VAL A 67 3.29 1.43 5.25
CA VAL A 67 4.56 1.78 4.59
C VAL A 67 4.36 2.02 3.10
N VAL A 68 5.16 2.91 2.54
CA VAL A 68 5.27 3.13 1.09
C VAL A 68 6.75 3.09 0.68
N PRO A 69 7.06 2.74 -0.57
CA PRO A 69 8.41 2.85 -1.08
C PRO A 69 8.95 4.28 -0.90
N ALA A 70 10.18 4.39 -0.41
CA ALA A 70 10.86 5.68 -0.27
C ALA A 70 11.31 6.23 -1.63
N GLN A 71 11.61 5.33 -2.57
CA GLN A 71 12.10 5.63 -3.91
C GLN A 71 11.34 4.83 -4.97
N PRO A 72 11.26 5.31 -6.22
CA PRO A 72 10.75 4.53 -7.34
C PRO A 72 11.52 3.22 -7.50
N MET A 73 10.79 2.11 -7.66
CA MET A 73 11.39 0.77 -7.75
C MET A 73 12.40 0.66 -8.91
N ALA A 74 12.05 1.17 -10.09
CA ALA A 74 12.93 1.07 -11.26
C ALA A 74 14.25 1.84 -11.08
N GLN A 75 14.20 3.00 -10.39
CA GLN A 75 15.38 3.76 -10.02
C GLN A 75 16.31 2.93 -9.13
N VAL A 76 15.77 2.28 -8.08
CA VAL A 76 16.54 1.41 -7.18
C VAL A 76 17.17 0.25 -7.94
N TYR A 77 16.40 -0.43 -8.80
CA TYR A 77 16.88 -1.56 -9.59
C TYR A 77 18.04 -1.14 -10.48
N LYS A 78 17.92 0.01 -11.16
CA LYS A 78 18.99 0.56 -11.98
C LYS A 78 20.22 0.92 -11.14
N THR A 79 20.08 1.76 -10.11
CA THR A 79 21.21 2.25 -9.31
C THR A 79 22.00 1.12 -8.64
N ILE A 80 21.34 0.11 -8.09
CA ILE A 80 22.03 -1.06 -7.52
C ILE A 80 22.63 -1.93 -8.64
N GLY A 81 21.93 -2.04 -9.77
CA GLY A 81 22.28 -2.88 -10.91
C GLY A 81 23.42 -2.37 -11.79
N GLU A 82 23.74 -1.07 -11.77
CA GLU A 82 24.77 -0.46 -12.62
C GLU A 82 26.13 -1.16 -12.48
N LYS A 83 26.54 -1.52 -11.25
CA LYS A 83 27.79 -2.25 -11.01
C LYS A 83 27.77 -3.72 -11.44
N TYR A 84 26.59 -4.25 -11.78
CA TYR A 84 26.38 -5.61 -12.27
C TYR A 84 26.02 -5.66 -13.76
N GLY A 85 26.19 -4.54 -14.49
CA GLY A 85 25.93 -4.45 -15.92
C GLY A 85 24.47 -4.27 -16.31
N VAL A 86 23.61 -3.76 -15.42
CA VAL A 86 22.25 -3.36 -15.80
C VAL A 86 22.32 -2.06 -16.62
N GLU A 87 21.99 -2.13 -17.90
CA GLU A 87 22.08 -1.00 -18.84
C GLU A 87 20.72 -0.37 -19.16
N TYR A 88 19.62 -1.03 -18.80
CA TYR A 88 18.29 -0.57 -19.15
C TYR A 88 17.92 0.75 -18.47
N SER A 89 17.12 1.55 -19.18
CA SER A 89 16.55 2.77 -18.62
C SER A 89 15.54 2.45 -17.52
N GLU A 90 15.27 3.41 -16.63
CA GLU A 90 14.25 3.23 -15.57
C GLU A 90 12.85 2.95 -16.14
N GLU A 91 12.51 3.57 -17.27
CA GLU A 91 11.23 3.34 -17.97
C GLU A 91 11.15 1.91 -18.49
N GLU A 92 12.22 1.43 -19.13
CA GLU A 92 12.28 0.08 -19.69
C GLU A 92 12.26 -0.99 -18.58
N ILE A 93 12.98 -0.76 -17.47
CA ILE A 93 12.92 -1.63 -16.29
C ILE A 93 11.50 -1.68 -15.72
N LEU A 94 10.81 -0.54 -15.65
CA LEU A 94 9.44 -0.48 -15.13
C LEU A 94 8.46 -1.25 -16.02
N ASP A 95 8.58 -1.12 -17.34
CA ASP A 95 7.71 -1.82 -18.28
C ASP A 95 7.96 -3.33 -18.28
N ARG A 96 9.22 -3.76 -18.25
CA ARG A 96 9.55 -5.18 -18.11
C ARG A 96 9.13 -5.74 -16.76
N TYR A 97 9.25 -4.97 -15.69
CA TYR A 97 8.75 -5.35 -14.37
C TYR A 97 7.24 -5.60 -14.41
N ARG A 98 6.46 -4.69 -15.00
CA ARG A 98 5.01 -4.83 -15.14
C ARG A 98 4.67 -6.10 -15.90
N TRP A 99 5.32 -6.31 -17.05
CA TRP A 99 5.17 -7.52 -17.84
C TRP A 99 5.47 -8.78 -17.03
N ALA A 100 6.61 -8.83 -16.33
CA ALA A 100 7.03 -9.99 -15.54
C ALA A 100 6.05 -10.28 -14.38
N TYR A 101 5.55 -9.23 -13.73
CA TYR A 101 4.63 -9.32 -12.60
C TYR A 101 3.22 -9.78 -13.00
N GLU A 102 2.83 -9.54 -14.26
CA GLU A 102 1.57 -9.99 -14.86
C GLU A 102 1.63 -11.44 -15.37
N GLN A 103 2.83 -12.03 -15.48
CA GLN A 103 2.95 -13.40 -15.93
C GLN A 103 2.32 -14.38 -14.94
N PRO A 104 1.64 -15.44 -15.42
CA PRO A 104 1.19 -16.53 -14.57
C PRO A 104 2.38 -17.13 -13.80
N TRP A 105 2.31 -17.15 -12.48
CA TRP A 105 3.39 -17.64 -11.63
C TRP A 105 2.96 -18.84 -10.78
N GLY A 106 3.57 -19.99 -11.05
CA GLY A 106 3.15 -21.26 -10.48
C GLY A 106 1.74 -21.64 -10.95
N ARG A 107 1.40 -22.91 -10.99
CA ARG A 107 0.04 -23.36 -11.39
C ARG A 107 -1.02 -23.07 -10.29
N SER A 108 -0.78 -22.07 -9.44
CA SER A 108 -1.56 -21.72 -8.26
C SER A 108 -2.03 -20.27 -8.35
N ARG A 109 -3.10 -19.93 -7.63
CA ARG A 109 -3.53 -18.53 -7.45
C ARG A 109 -2.60 -17.75 -6.50
N LEU A 110 -1.77 -18.45 -5.73
CA LEU A 110 -0.80 -17.85 -4.82
C LEU A 110 0.56 -17.74 -5.51
N ARG A 111 1.21 -16.57 -5.40
CA ARG A 111 2.55 -16.35 -5.96
C ARG A 111 3.64 -17.08 -5.18
N TYR A 112 3.47 -17.21 -3.87
CA TYR A 112 4.38 -17.95 -3.01
C TYR A 112 3.67 -18.32 -1.71
N VAL A 113 4.17 -19.38 -1.08
CA VAL A 113 3.90 -19.73 0.32
C VAL A 113 5.26 -19.75 0.98
N ASP A 114 5.41 -18.99 2.07
CA ASP A 114 6.69 -18.73 2.74
C ASP A 114 7.69 -17.99 1.84
N ASP A 115 8.56 -18.72 1.16
CA ASP A 115 9.69 -18.14 0.44
C ASP A 115 9.27 -17.53 -0.90
N GLY A 116 9.18 -16.20 -0.93
CA GLY A 116 8.95 -15.43 -2.15
C GLY A 116 10.21 -15.22 -3.00
N ARG A 117 11.39 -15.68 -2.57
CA ARG A 117 12.66 -15.42 -3.29
C ARG A 117 12.63 -15.92 -4.74
N PRO A 118 12.16 -17.13 -5.08
CA PRO A 118 12.14 -17.57 -6.47
C PRO A 118 11.28 -16.68 -7.37
N PHE A 119 10.15 -16.21 -6.84
CA PHE A 119 9.29 -15.24 -7.52
C PHE A 119 10.04 -13.94 -7.76
N TRP A 120 10.62 -13.35 -6.72
CA TRP A 120 11.32 -12.07 -6.86
C TRP A 120 12.58 -12.16 -7.72
N GLN A 121 13.29 -13.28 -7.69
CA GLN A 121 14.46 -13.50 -8.55
C GLN A 121 14.07 -13.49 -10.02
N PHE A 122 12.97 -14.17 -10.39
CA PHE A 122 12.42 -14.09 -11.74
C PHE A 122 12.01 -12.67 -12.13
N ILE A 123 11.36 -11.93 -11.23
CA ILE A 123 10.97 -10.55 -11.49
C ILE A 123 12.19 -9.67 -11.74
N VAL A 124 13.22 -9.76 -10.91
CA VAL A 124 14.47 -8.99 -11.03
C VAL A 124 15.22 -9.34 -12.31
N SER A 125 15.39 -10.62 -12.62
CA SER A 125 16.09 -11.04 -13.83
C SER A 125 15.34 -10.61 -15.08
N SER A 126 14.01 -10.72 -15.07
CA SER A 126 13.17 -10.34 -16.22
C SER A 126 13.07 -8.83 -16.40
N SER A 127 13.11 -8.04 -15.32
CA SER A 127 13.02 -6.59 -15.41
C SER A 127 14.33 -5.93 -15.79
N THR A 128 15.45 -6.49 -15.35
CA THR A 128 16.78 -5.87 -15.49
C THR A 128 17.68 -6.54 -16.52
N GLY A 129 17.34 -7.74 -16.97
CA GLY A 129 18.21 -8.56 -17.82
C GLY A 129 19.42 -9.15 -17.10
N CYS A 130 19.65 -8.80 -15.82
CA CYS A 130 20.76 -9.30 -15.03
C CYS A 130 20.32 -10.48 -14.16
N SER A 131 21.01 -11.61 -14.30
CA SER A 131 20.77 -12.83 -13.51
C SER A 131 21.89 -13.10 -12.50
N ASP A 132 22.73 -12.10 -12.22
CA ASP A 132 23.79 -12.22 -11.21
C ASP A 132 23.16 -12.47 -9.82
N PRO A 133 23.47 -13.59 -9.15
CA PRO A 133 22.91 -13.88 -7.83
C PRO A 133 23.32 -12.86 -6.78
N VAL A 134 24.51 -12.25 -6.88
CA VAL A 134 24.98 -11.22 -5.95
C VAL A 134 24.15 -9.94 -6.09
N TYR A 135 23.80 -9.58 -7.32
CA TYR A 135 22.88 -8.46 -7.57
C TYR A 135 21.51 -8.70 -6.94
N PHE A 136 20.96 -9.89 -7.15
CA PHE A 136 19.68 -10.26 -6.54
C PHE A 136 19.74 -10.18 -5.01
N GLU A 137 20.77 -10.75 -4.37
CA GLU A 137 20.91 -10.70 -2.92
C GLU A 137 20.99 -9.27 -2.39
N GLU A 138 21.78 -8.41 -3.02
CA GLU A 138 21.90 -7.01 -2.60
C GLU A 138 20.57 -6.27 -2.70
N LEU A 139 19.87 -6.42 -3.84
CA LEU A 139 18.57 -5.80 -4.05
C LEU A 139 17.51 -6.37 -3.10
N TYR A 140 17.52 -7.69 -2.87
CA TYR A 140 16.57 -8.37 -1.99
C TYR A 140 16.75 -7.92 -0.53
N ASN A 141 18.00 -7.76 -0.09
CA ASN A 141 18.36 -7.25 1.23
C ASN A 141 18.10 -5.74 1.38
N TYR A 142 18.27 -4.94 0.32
CA TYR A 142 17.91 -3.52 0.37
C TYR A 142 16.45 -3.32 0.81
N TYR A 143 15.52 -4.13 0.30
CA TYR A 143 14.10 -4.09 0.66
C TYR A 143 13.77 -4.59 2.08
N THR A 144 14.74 -5.06 2.86
CA THR A 144 14.56 -5.34 4.30
C THR A 144 14.97 -4.16 5.18
N THR A 145 15.49 -3.07 4.59
CA THR A 145 16.01 -1.91 5.31
C THR A 145 15.00 -0.76 5.35
N ASP A 146 15.17 0.14 6.30
CA ASP A 146 14.45 1.42 6.40
C ASP A 146 14.78 2.39 5.26
N LYS A 147 15.84 2.15 4.48
CA LYS A 147 16.18 2.97 3.30
C LYS A 147 15.21 2.77 2.14
N ALA A 148 14.61 1.57 2.05
CA ALA A 148 13.70 1.22 0.98
C ALA A 148 12.26 1.69 1.24
N TRP A 149 11.91 1.98 2.51
CA TRP A 149 10.54 2.18 2.95
C TRP A 149 10.43 3.39 3.86
N ARG A 150 9.31 4.08 3.78
CA ARG A 150 8.94 5.14 4.72
C ARG A 150 7.52 4.90 5.22
N LEU A 151 7.23 5.39 6.41
CA LEU A 151 5.85 5.39 6.90
C LEU A 151 4.97 6.28 6.01
N CYS A 152 3.74 5.83 5.77
CA CYS A 152 2.72 6.65 5.12
C CYS A 152 2.39 7.89 5.95
N ASP A 153 2.26 7.68 7.26
CA ASP A 153 1.98 8.70 8.26
C ASP A 153 3.10 8.68 9.32
N PRO A 154 3.85 9.77 9.50
CA PRO A 154 4.89 9.84 10.54
C PRO A 154 4.33 9.68 11.96
N ASP A 155 3.05 10.01 12.17
CA ASP A 155 2.36 9.91 13.45
C ASP A 155 1.65 8.56 13.66
N ALA A 156 1.85 7.59 12.76
CA ALA A 156 1.22 6.27 12.85
C ALA A 156 1.45 5.61 14.22
N GLU A 157 2.63 5.80 14.82
CA GLU A 157 2.94 5.27 16.15
C GLU A 157 1.97 5.79 17.24
N ASN A 158 1.59 7.06 17.17
CA ASN A 158 0.68 7.70 18.12
C ASN A 158 -0.74 7.11 17.98
N VAL A 159 -1.18 6.83 16.76
CA VAL A 159 -2.46 6.16 16.49
C VAL A 159 -2.48 4.77 17.13
N PHE A 160 -1.42 3.97 16.95
CA PHE A 160 -1.36 2.63 17.55
C PHE A 160 -1.24 2.65 19.07
N LYS A 161 -0.55 3.64 19.64
CA LYS A 161 -0.54 3.88 21.09
C LYS A 161 -1.94 4.22 21.62
N ALA A 162 -2.68 5.08 20.92
CA ALA A 162 -4.05 5.44 21.31
C ALA A 162 -4.98 4.22 21.26
N LEU A 163 -4.95 3.45 20.17
CA LEU A 163 -5.73 2.22 20.03
C LEU A 163 -5.46 1.23 21.18
N ARG A 164 -4.19 1.03 21.52
CA ARG A 164 -3.79 0.17 22.63
C ARG A 164 -4.31 0.67 23.98
N LYS A 165 -4.18 1.97 24.26
CA LYS A 165 -4.69 2.58 25.50
C LYS A 165 -6.21 2.40 25.64
N SER A 166 -6.93 2.44 24.52
CA SER A 166 -8.37 2.17 24.46
C SER A 166 -8.74 0.68 24.50
N GLY A 167 -7.78 -0.22 24.72
CA GLY A 167 -8.01 -1.66 24.80
C GLY A 167 -8.24 -2.35 23.45
N VAL A 168 -7.94 -1.67 22.33
CA VAL A 168 -8.07 -2.20 20.98
C VAL A 168 -6.77 -2.92 20.59
N LYS A 169 -6.88 -4.17 20.16
CA LYS A 169 -5.74 -4.97 19.69
C LYS A 169 -5.42 -4.62 18.23
N SER A 170 -4.14 -4.45 17.88
CA SER A 170 -3.72 -4.18 16.50
C SER A 170 -2.82 -5.30 15.95
N ALA A 171 -3.01 -5.62 14.67
CA ALA A 171 -2.14 -6.57 13.96
C ALA A 171 -1.94 -6.13 12.50
N VAL A 172 -0.73 -6.39 11.97
CA VAL A 172 -0.45 -6.25 10.54
C VAL A 172 -0.79 -7.55 9.83
N VAL A 173 -1.56 -7.46 8.75
CA VAL A 173 -1.94 -8.58 7.89
C VAL A 173 -1.68 -8.18 6.46
N SER A 174 -0.74 -8.85 5.79
CA SER A 174 -0.35 -8.49 4.43
C SER A 174 0.04 -9.72 3.61
N ASN A 175 -0.11 -9.61 2.30
CA ASN A 175 0.38 -10.59 1.31
C ASN A 175 1.90 -10.49 1.06
N PHE A 176 2.60 -9.69 1.86
CA PHE A 176 4.05 -9.54 1.80
C PHE A 176 4.76 -10.85 2.16
N ASP A 177 5.95 -11.08 1.59
CA ASP A 177 6.78 -12.24 1.91
C ASP A 177 7.42 -12.16 3.31
N THR A 178 8.30 -13.12 3.59
CA THR A 178 8.99 -13.30 4.88
C THR A 178 9.80 -12.08 5.34
N ARG A 179 10.11 -11.12 4.45
CA ARG A 179 10.86 -9.90 4.79
C ARG A 179 10.07 -8.88 5.60
N LEU A 180 8.74 -8.99 5.67
CA LEU A 180 7.91 -8.00 6.37
C LEU A 180 8.27 -7.85 7.84
N ARG A 181 8.58 -8.97 8.52
CA ARG A 181 8.89 -8.95 9.95
C ARG A 181 10.19 -8.20 10.25
N PRO A 182 11.35 -8.54 9.62
CA PRO A 182 12.56 -7.74 9.74
C PRO A 182 12.37 -6.27 9.38
N LEU A 183 11.59 -5.98 8.33
CA LEU A 183 11.32 -4.61 7.89
C LEU A 183 10.61 -3.78 8.98
N LEU A 184 9.55 -4.31 9.58
CA LEU A 184 8.81 -3.60 10.63
C LEU A 184 9.64 -3.39 11.89
N GLN A 185 10.61 -4.27 12.15
CA GLN A 185 11.60 -4.08 13.21
C GLN A 185 12.57 -2.94 12.89
N ALA A 186 13.09 -2.90 11.66
CA ALA A 186 13.97 -1.82 11.21
C ALA A 186 13.28 -0.44 11.28
N LEU A 187 11.98 -0.39 10.94
CA LEU A 187 11.14 0.80 11.05
C LEU A 187 10.65 1.10 12.48
N LYS A 188 11.10 0.34 13.48
CA LYS A 188 10.71 0.47 14.90
C LYS A 188 9.19 0.36 15.15
N CYS A 189 8.45 -0.24 14.22
CA CYS A 189 7.01 -0.46 14.33
C CYS A 189 6.66 -1.70 15.17
N ASP A 190 7.61 -2.61 15.39
CA ASP A 190 7.45 -3.86 16.16
C ASP A 190 7.79 -3.70 17.66
N ASN A 191 7.93 -2.47 18.20
CA ASN A 191 8.28 -2.21 19.61
C ASN A 191 7.16 -2.55 20.60
N GLY A 192 6.57 -3.74 20.48
CA GLY A 192 5.45 -4.23 21.26
C GLY A 192 4.10 -3.68 20.81
N LEU A 193 4.05 -2.72 19.87
CA LEU A 193 2.84 -2.00 19.43
C LEU A 193 1.90 -2.80 18.53
N MET A 194 2.39 -3.84 17.85
CA MET A 194 1.60 -4.65 16.93
C MET A 194 1.89 -6.13 17.12
N GLN A 195 0.84 -6.97 17.14
CA GLN A 195 1.04 -8.41 17.04
C GLN A 195 1.15 -8.77 15.56
N LEU A 196 2.33 -9.15 15.11
CA LEU A 196 2.53 -9.58 13.73
C LEU A 196 1.93 -10.97 13.51
N ARG A 197 0.98 -11.09 12.58
CA ARG A 197 0.60 -12.38 12.00
C ARG A 197 0.85 -12.34 10.50
N CYS A 198 2.10 -12.60 10.13
CA CYS A 198 2.39 -13.08 8.78
C CYS A 198 1.63 -14.40 8.61
N GLN A 199 0.86 -14.53 7.53
CA GLN A 199 0.00 -15.67 7.22
C GLN A 199 -1.27 -15.79 8.07
N LEU A 200 -2.31 -15.08 7.65
CA LEU A 200 -3.67 -15.55 7.85
C LEU A 200 -4.14 -16.15 6.51
N ARG A 201 -4.51 -17.43 6.54
CA ARG A 201 -4.84 -18.22 5.35
C ARG A 201 -5.94 -17.60 4.49
N TYR A 202 -6.78 -16.72 5.04
CA TYR A 202 -7.69 -15.86 4.29
C TYR A 202 -8.05 -14.65 5.15
N ILE A 203 -7.55 -13.44 4.84
CA ILE A 203 -8.28 -12.19 5.11
C ILE A 203 -8.03 -11.24 3.93
N ALA A 204 -9.07 -11.00 3.13
CA ALA A 204 -9.09 -9.87 2.21
C ALA A 204 -9.38 -8.61 3.04
N ILE A 205 -8.36 -7.78 3.25
CA ILE A 205 -8.53 -6.46 3.87
C ILE A 205 -8.37 -5.44 2.75
N SER A 206 -9.49 -5.01 2.16
CA SER A 206 -9.52 -3.78 1.39
C SER A 206 -9.91 -2.65 2.35
N VAL A 207 -8.95 -2.01 3.03
CA VAL A 207 -9.26 -0.79 3.77
C VAL A 207 -8.96 0.42 2.87
N TYR A 208 -10.02 1.02 2.33
CA TYR A 208 -9.97 2.45 1.99
C TYR A 208 -10.05 3.22 3.31
N VAL A 209 -8.93 3.70 3.84
CA VAL A 209 -8.96 4.73 4.88
C VAL A 209 -8.98 6.09 4.16
N ALA A 210 -10.15 6.70 4.07
CA ALA A 210 -10.24 8.12 3.79
C ALA A 210 -10.09 8.87 5.12
N ALA A 211 -8.92 9.44 5.37
CA ALA A 211 -8.77 10.42 6.45
C ALA A 211 -9.18 11.79 5.89
N GLU A 212 -10.33 12.32 6.31
CA GLU A 212 -10.68 13.73 6.10
C GLU A 212 -9.88 14.58 7.08
N ASN A 213 -9.00 15.42 6.53
CA ASN A 213 -8.22 16.39 7.31
C ASN A 213 -9.14 17.58 7.61
N GLN A 214 -9.66 17.69 8.83
CA GLN A 214 -10.36 18.89 9.28
C GLN A 214 -9.33 19.97 9.63
N SER A 215 -9.07 20.88 8.69
CA SER A 215 -8.37 22.13 9.00
C SER A 215 -9.33 23.08 9.73
N HIS A 216 -9.11 23.27 11.03
CA HIS A 216 -9.70 24.36 11.78
C HIS A 216 -9.19 25.70 11.23
N HIS A 217 -10.08 26.48 10.63
CA HIS A 217 -9.85 27.89 10.34
C HIS A 217 -9.91 28.66 11.67
N LEU A 218 -8.75 29.13 12.15
CA LEU A 218 -8.72 30.19 13.15
C LEU A 218 -9.14 31.49 12.45
N SER A 219 -10.12 32.14 13.05
CA SER A 219 -10.55 33.51 12.79
C SER A 219 -9.43 34.48 13.16
N GLU A 220 -8.99 35.32 12.24
CA GLU A 220 -8.41 36.61 12.58
C GLU A 220 -9.44 37.70 12.24
N SER A 221 -9.90 38.35 13.30
CA SER A 221 -10.60 39.61 13.31
C SER A 221 -9.60 40.76 13.19
N MET A 222 -10.03 41.80 12.48
CA MET A 222 -9.42 43.13 12.22
C MET A 222 -8.55 43.26 10.97
#